data_AF-A0A952B586-F1
#
_entry.id   AF-A0A952B586-F1
#
_cell.length_a   1.000
_cell.length_b   1.000
_cell.length_c   1.000
_cell.angle_alpha   90.00
_cell.angle_beta   90.00
_cell.angle_gamma   90.00
#
_symmetry.space_group_name_H-M   'P 1'
#
loop_
_entity.id
_entity.type
_entity.pdbx_description
1 polymer ?
#
loop_
_entity_poly.entity_id
_entity_poly.type
_entity_poly.pdbx_seq_one_letter_code
_entity_poly.pdbx_strand_id
1 'polypeptide(L)'
;MSLNPLALLEKVINEHGSSVILKEHIALVKDMLTKVEKENSDLKKELVSAREEIIELKAKIPGTKFVEYRGVKFKRKPSGGFEKSVYCPSCEVGMASTPSGQLPFVCGKCNSLSGFKSRELPSILKDVESEYP
;
A
#
# COMPACT_ATOMS: atom_id res chain seq x y z
N MET A 1 35.27 -29.70 -59.87
CA MET A 1 34.52 -28.42 -59.86
C MET A 1 35.42 -27.40 -59.16
N SER A 2 36.04 -26.48 -59.91
CA SER A 2 36.85 -25.42 -59.33
C SER A 2 35.92 -24.45 -58.60
N LEU A 3 36.14 -24.29 -57.29
CA LEU A 3 35.45 -23.27 -56.51
C LEU A 3 35.84 -21.91 -57.09
N ASN A 4 34.86 -21.14 -57.55
CA ASN A 4 35.09 -19.82 -58.10
C ASN A 4 35.63 -18.92 -56.97
N PRO A 5 36.89 -18.45 -57.04
CA PRO A 5 37.55 -17.76 -55.94
C PRO A 5 36.84 -16.47 -55.52
N LEU A 6 36.11 -15.84 -56.45
CA LEU A 6 35.28 -14.66 -56.18
C LEU A 6 34.08 -14.98 -55.27
N ALA A 7 33.44 -16.14 -55.46
CA ALA A 7 32.31 -16.58 -54.63
C ALA A 7 32.74 -16.94 -53.20
N LEU A 8 33.97 -17.44 -53.03
CA LEU A 8 34.58 -17.66 -51.71
C LEU A 8 34.87 -16.33 -50.99
N LEU A 9 35.38 -15.33 -51.71
CA LEU A 9 35.68 -14.02 -51.16
C LEU A 9 34.41 -13.30 -50.68
N GLU A 10 33.36 -13.31 -51.48
CA GLU A 10 32.06 -12.70 -51.15
C GLU A 10 31.42 -13.35 -49.92
N LYS A 11 31.53 -14.68 -49.80
CA LYS A 11 31.03 -15.43 -48.64
C LYS A 11 31.79 -15.07 -47.35
N VAL A 12 33.11 -14.97 -47.42
CA VAL A 12 33.96 -14.55 -46.28
C VAL A 12 33.65 -13.11 -45.87
N ILE A 13 33.45 -12.19 -46.81
CA ILE A 13 33.08 -10.79 -46.51
C ILE A 13 31.74 -10.73 -45.78
N ASN A 14 30.73 -11.47 -46.27
CA ASN A 14 29.40 -11.49 -45.65
C ASN A 14 29.40 -12.15 -44.27
N GLU A 15 30.13 -13.25 -44.09
CA GLU A 15 30.28 -13.92 -42.78
C GLU A 15 31.03 -13.02 -41.78
N HIS A 16 32.08 -12.33 -42.24
CA HIS A 16 32.84 -11.42 -41.39
C HIS A 16 32.02 -10.20 -40.99
N GLY A 17 31.31 -9.57 -41.94
CA GLY A 17 30.38 -8.47 -41.66
C GLY A 17 29.27 -8.87 -40.68
N SER A 18 28.68 -10.05 -40.87
CA SER A 18 27.65 -10.60 -39.98
C SER A 18 28.19 -10.89 -38.57
N SER A 19 29.45 -11.36 -38.46
CA SER A 19 30.11 -11.61 -37.18
C SER A 19 30.37 -10.32 -36.39
N VAL A 20 30.75 -9.23 -37.06
CA VAL A 20 30.96 -7.93 -36.43
C VAL A 20 29.64 -7.37 -35.90
N ILE A 21 28.57 -7.42 -36.70
CA ILE A 21 27.23 -6.95 -36.28
C ILE A 21 26.73 -7.76 -35.08
N LEU A 22 26.91 -9.09 -35.08
CA LEU A 22 26.52 -9.92 -33.93
C LEU A 22 27.30 -9.55 -32.67
N LYS A 23 28.60 -9.25 -32.77
CA LYS A 23 29.41 -8.83 -31.62
C LYS A 23 28.93 -7.50 -31.05
N GLU A 24 28.56 -6.55 -31.90
CA GLU A 24 27.98 -5.27 -31.48
C GLU A 24 26.64 -5.48 -30.78
N HIS A 25 25.76 -6.33 -31.33
CA HIS A 25 24.49 -6.67 -30.68
C HIS A 25 24.70 -7.36 -29.32
N ILE A 26 25.67 -8.26 -29.21
CA ILE A 26 26.00 -8.92 -27.94
C ILE A 26 26.52 -7.89 -26.92
N ALA A 27 27.36 -6.94 -27.35
CA ALA A 27 27.85 -5.88 -26.49
C ALA A 27 26.69 -4.99 -25.99
N LEU A 28 25.81 -4.55 -26.90
CA LEU A 28 24.62 -3.77 -26.55
C LEU A 28 23.70 -4.50 -25.57
N VAL A 29 23.43 -5.79 -25.79
CA VAL A 29 22.58 -6.59 -24.89
C VAL A 29 23.25 -6.74 -23.52
N LYS A 30 24.57 -6.92 -23.45
CA LYS A 30 25.30 -6.97 -22.17
C LYS A 30 25.24 -5.65 -21.42
N ASP A 31 25.39 -4.52 -22.12
CA ASP A 31 25.28 -3.20 -21.52
C ASP A 31 23.85 -2.95 -21.00
N MET A 32 22.83 -3.35 -21.76
CA MET A 32 21.44 -3.29 -21.30
C MET A 32 21.20 -4.19 -20.09
N LEU A 33 21.75 -5.41 -20.08
CA LEU A 33 21.61 -6.34 -18.97
C LEU A 33 22.22 -5.77 -17.69
N THR A 34 23.46 -5.29 -17.76
CA THR A 34 24.14 -4.70 -16.59
C THR A 34 23.43 -3.47 -16.06
N LYS A 35 22.85 -2.64 -16.94
CA LYS A 35 22.03 -1.50 -16.55
C LYS A 35 20.77 -1.95 -15.80
N VAL A 36 20.04 -2.92 -16.34
CA VAL A 36 18.82 -3.45 -15.72
C VAL A 36 19.12 -4.15 -14.39
N GLU A 37 20.21 -4.91 -14.29
CA GLU A 37 20.64 -5.53 -13.04
C GLU A 37 20.95 -4.50 -11.96
N LYS A 38 21.64 -3.40 -12.34
CA LYS A 38 21.94 -2.29 -11.43
C LYS A 38 20.65 -1.61 -10.96
N GLU A 39 19.76 -1.23 -11.88
CA GLU A 39 18.46 -0.61 -11.55
C GLU A 39 17.63 -1.52 -10.64
N ASN A 40 17.60 -2.82 -10.90
CA ASN A 40 16.89 -3.79 -10.06
C ASN A 40 17.48 -3.85 -8.64
N SER A 41 18.81 -3.82 -8.54
CA SER A 41 19.51 -3.80 -7.26
C SER A 41 19.22 -2.52 -6.45
N ASP A 42 19.15 -1.38 -7.11
CA ASP A 42 18.90 -0.09 -6.47
C ASP A 42 17.42 0.03 -6.06
N LEU A 43 16.48 -0.37 -6.92
CA LEU A 43 15.05 -0.45 -6.59
C LEU A 43 14.77 -1.39 -5.42
N LYS A 44 15.49 -2.52 -5.32
CA LYS A 44 15.37 -3.43 -4.16
C LYS A 44 15.82 -2.77 -2.86
N LYS A 45 16.89 -1.96 -2.89
CA LYS A 45 17.34 -1.20 -1.70
C LYS A 45 16.33 -0.13 -1.31
N GLU A 46 15.80 0.61 -2.28
CA GLU A 46 14.75 1.61 -2.05
C GLU A 46 13.49 0.97 -1.46
N LEU A 47 13.08 -0.20 -1.96
CA LEU A 47 11.94 -0.93 -1.41
C LEU A 47 12.15 -1.36 0.05
N VAL A 48 13.37 -1.74 0.42
CA VAL A 48 13.70 -2.07 1.82
C VAL A 48 13.65 -0.82 2.68
N SER A 49 14.31 0.27 2.26
CA SER A 49 14.30 1.56 2.97
C SER A 49 12.89 2.09 3.19
N ALA A 50 12.08 2.13 2.12
CA ALA A 50 10.71 2.61 2.19
C ALA A 50 9.84 1.74 3.11
N ARG A 51 10.06 0.42 3.13
CA ARG A 51 9.35 -0.48 4.06
C ARG A 51 9.74 -0.23 5.51
N GLU A 52 11.02 -0.02 5.78
CA GLU A 52 11.52 0.33 7.12
C GLU A 52 10.95 1.67 7.58
N GLU A 53 10.96 2.68 6.71
CA GLU A 53 10.33 3.98 6.98
C GLU A 53 8.83 3.86 7.27
N ILE A 54 8.10 3.03 6.52
CA ILE A 54 6.68 2.77 6.79
C ILE A 54 6.49 2.11 8.17
N ILE A 55 7.35 1.18 8.57
CA ILE A 55 7.28 0.53 9.88
C ILE A 55 7.56 1.54 10.99
N GLU A 56 8.60 2.35 10.83
CA GLU A 56 8.94 3.40 11.78
C GLU A 56 7.85 4.47 11.89
N LEU A 57 7.32 4.95 10.77
CA LEU A 57 6.23 5.93 10.76
C LEU A 57 4.97 5.33 11.39
N LYS A 58 4.62 4.07 11.11
CA LYS A 58 3.51 3.38 11.78
C LYS A 58 3.73 3.25 13.29
N ALA A 59 4.96 3.06 13.75
CA ALA A 59 5.29 3.04 15.17
C ALA A 59 5.25 4.44 15.81
N LYS A 60 5.60 5.47 15.03
CA LYS A 60 5.64 6.89 15.42
C LYS A 60 4.32 7.64 15.23
N ILE A 61 3.21 6.97 14.89
CA ILE A 61 1.86 7.54 14.97
C ILE A 61 1.25 7.17 16.33
N PRO A 62 1.46 7.96 17.39
CA PRO A 62 0.56 7.96 18.53
C PRO A 62 -0.70 8.74 18.12
N GLY A 63 -1.88 8.13 18.25
CA GLY A 63 -3.05 8.93 18.64
C GLY A 63 -4.16 9.24 17.64
N THR A 64 -4.17 8.81 16.38
CA THR A 64 -5.39 8.92 15.53
C THR A 64 -6.18 7.62 15.46
N LYS A 65 -6.14 6.83 16.55
CA LYS A 65 -7.03 5.66 16.65
C LYS A 65 -8.47 6.11 16.77
N PHE A 66 -8.75 7.26 17.35
CA PHE A 66 -10.11 7.74 17.55
C PHE A 66 -10.42 8.93 16.65
N VAL A 67 -11.54 8.84 15.95
CA VAL A 67 -12.16 9.96 15.24
C VAL A 67 -13.41 10.36 16.03
N GLU A 68 -13.55 11.64 16.33
CA GLU A 68 -14.75 12.16 16.96
C GLU A 68 -15.81 12.46 15.91
N TYR A 69 -17.00 11.91 16.09
CA TYR A 69 -18.14 12.15 15.21
C TYR A 69 -19.45 12.11 16.00
N ARG A 70 -20.28 13.15 15.85
CA ARG A 70 -21.56 13.30 16.57
C ARG A 70 -21.46 13.11 18.09
N GLY A 71 -20.43 13.67 18.70
CA GLY A 71 -20.23 13.68 20.16
C GLY A 71 -19.78 12.35 20.76
N VAL A 72 -19.26 11.42 19.94
CA VAL A 72 -18.63 10.18 20.39
C VAL A 72 -17.36 9.91 19.59
N LYS A 73 -16.53 9.00 20.08
CA LYS A 73 -15.29 8.58 19.40
C LYS A 73 -15.45 7.21 18.76
N PHE A 74 -14.89 7.05 17.55
CA PHE A 74 -14.85 5.80 16.80
C PHE A 74 -13.42 5.34 16.61
N LYS A 75 -13.16 4.06 16.88
CA LYS A 75 -11.82 3.51 16.78
C LYS A 75 -11.52 2.97 15.38
N ARG A 76 -10.44 3.43 14.74
CA ARG A 76 -9.93 2.91 13.47
C ARG A 76 -9.27 1.55 13.67
N LYS A 77 -9.55 0.61 12.76
CA LYS A 77 -8.90 -0.71 12.73
C LYS A 77 -7.59 -0.66 11.94
N PRO A 78 -6.59 -1.49 12.30
CA PRO A 78 -5.36 -1.62 11.52
C PRO A 78 -5.58 -2.10 10.08
N SER A 79 -6.67 -2.82 9.82
CA SER A 79 -7.08 -3.33 8.50
C SER A 79 -7.78 -2.30 7.62
N GLY A 80 -7.98 -1.07 8.10
CA GLY A 80 -8.90 -0.10 7.52
C GLY A 80 -10.32 -0.21 8.09
N GLY A 81 -11.09 0.87 7.96
CA GLY A 81 -12.44 1.02 8.52
C GLY A 81 -12.48 1.20 10.04
N PHE A 82 -13.68 1.12 10.60
CA PHE A 82 -13.91 1.40 12.02
C PHE A 82 -14.39 0.16 12.82
N GLU A 83 -14.14 0.19 14.13
CA GLU A 83 -14.71 -0.76 15.08
C GLU A 83 -16.20 -0.51 15.26
N LYS A 84 -17.00 -1.58 15.39
CA LYS A 84 -18.44 -1.49 15.66
C LYS A 84 -18.73 -1.18 17.13
N SER A 85 -17.90 -0.31 17.70
CA SER A 85 -17.88 0.06 19.12
C SER A 85 -17.80 1.57 19.21
N VAL A 86 -18.63 2.15 20.06
CA VAL A 86 -18.68 3.59 20.31
C VAL A 86 -17.93 3.90 21.59
N TYR A 87 -17.14 4.97 21.61
CA TYR A 87 -16.33 5.36 22.76
C TYR A 87 -16.74 6.73 23.27
N CYS A 88 -16.68 6.89 24.59
CA CYS A 88 -17.00 8.15 25.24
C CYS A 88 -15.98 9.24 24.84
N PRO A 89 -16.43 10.45 24.46
CA PRO A 89 -15.51 11.53 24.05
C PRO A 89 -14.57 11.95 25.19
N SER A 90 -15.08 11.94 26.44
CA SER A 90 -14.35 12.39 27.62
C SER A 90 -13.55 11.30 28.33
N CYS A 91 -14.06 10.06 28.34
CA CYS A 91 -13.45 8.94 29.09
C CYS A 91 -12.68 7.96 28.21
N GLU A 92 -12.91 7.96 26.89
CA GLU A 92 -12.34 7.00 25.93
C GLU A 92 -12.62 5.52 26.25
N VAL A 93 -13.59 5.26 27.13
CA VAL A 93 -14.09 3.93 27.44
C VAL A 93 -15.23 3.56 26.49
N GLY A 94 -15.30 2.29 26.12
CA GLY A 94 -16.41 1.75 25.33
C GLY A 94 -17.76 2.02 26.01
N MET A 95 -18.69 2.57 25.25
CA MET A 95 -20.05 2.84 25.69
C MET A 95 -20.95 1.65 25.36
N ALA A 96 -21.95 1.41 26.21
CA ALA A 96 -22.90 0.32 26.02
C ALA A 96 -24.30 0.87 25.76
N SER A 97 -25.09 0.15 24.97
CA SER A 97 -26.51 0.39 24.78
C SER A 97 -27.28 -0.86 25.21
N THR A 98 -28.57 -0.70 25.51
CA THR A 98 -29.43 -1.84 25.80
C THR A 98 -29.61 -2.75 24.58
N PRO A 99 -29.85 -4.07 24.79
CA PRO A 99 -30.02 -5.04 23.70
C PRO A 99 -31.18 -4.72 22.75
N SER A 100 -32.20 -3.98 23.21
CA SER A 100 -33.34 -3.57 22.38
C SER A 100 -32.95 -2.56 21.28
N GLY A 101 -31.78 -1.92 21.41
CA GLY A 101 -31.23 -0.95 20.47
C GLY A 101 -32.01 0.36 20.39
N GLN A 102 -33.00 0.55 21.26
CA GLN A 102 -33.87 1.73 21.29
C GLN A 102 -33.26 2.89 22.07
N LEU A 103 -32.32 2.61 22.97
CA LEU A 103 -31.66 3.63 23.77
C LEU A 103 -30.35 4.09 23.13
N PRO A 104 -29.90 5.32 23.46
CA PRO A 104 -28.55 5.78 23.15
C PRO A 104 -27.49 4.95 23.87
N PHE A 105 -26.26 5.03 23.37
CA PHE A 105 -25.10 4.54 24.10
C PHE A 105 -24.85 5.40 25.32
N VAL A 106 -24.52 4.76 26.44
CA VAL A 106 -24.22 5.40 27.71
C VAL A 106 -22.81 5.02 28.16
N CYS A 107 -22.04 6.01 28.61
CA CYS A 107 -20.76 5.77 29.24
C CYS A 107 -20.95 5.35 30.70
N GLY A 108 -20.51 4.15 31.08
CA GLY A 108 -20.61 3.69 32.47
C GLY A 108 -19.76 4.47 33.48
N LYS A 109 -18.83 5.34 33.04
CA LYS A 109 -17.94 6.11 33.92
C LYS A 109 -18.45 7.53 34.21
N CYS A 110 -18.92 8.25 33.18
CA CYS A 110 -19.35 9.65 33.30
C CYS A 110 -20.81 9.89 32.92
N ASN A 111 -21.57 8.83 32.60
CA ASN A 111 -22.98 8.91 32.18
C ASN A 111 -23.24 9.78 30.95
N SER A 112 -22.21 10.07 30.13
CA SER A 112 -22.42 10.73 28.85
C SER A 112 -23.28 9.85 27.93
N LEU A 113 -24.11 10.51 27.13
CA LEU A 113 -25.02 9.88 26.18
C LEU A 113 -24.54 10.15 24.75
N SER A 114 -24.68 9.18 23.87
CA SER A 114 -24.49 9.40 22.44
C SER A 114 -25.65 10.21 21.85
N GLY A 115 -25.37 11.01 20.82
CA GLY A 115 -26.39 11.76 20.07
C GLY A 115 -27.26 10.90 19.14
N PHE A 116 -27.15 9.57 19.21
CA PHE A 116 -27.82 8.62 18.33
C PHE A 116 -28.12 7.30 19.04
N LYS A 117 -29.03 6.50 18.47
CA LYS A 117 -29.44 5.19 19.02
C LYS A 117 -28.59 4.05 18.49
N SER A 118 -28.50 2.94 19.22
CA SER A 118 -27.72 1.78 18.79
C SER A 118 -28.14 1.20 17.41
N ARG A 119 -29.42 1.29 17.03
CA ARG A 119 -29.90 0.90 15.69
C ARG A 119 -29.35 1.76 14.55
N GLU A 120 -28.96 3.00 14.83
CA GLU A 120 -28.43 3.95 13.85
C GLU A 120 -26.92 3.79 13.66
N LEU A 121 -26.25 3.01 14.50
CA LEU A 121 -24.81 2.78 14.44
C LEU A 121 -24.33 2.28 13.06
N PRO A 122 -24.99 1.32 12.38
CA PRO A 122 -24.54 0.88 11.07
C PRO A 122 -24.59 1.98 10.01
N SER A 123 -25.58 2.88 10.06
CA SER A 123 -25.67 4.02 9.15
C SER A 123 -24.57 5.03 9.45
N ILE A 124 -24.38 5.36 10.74
CA ILE A 124 -23.37 6.32 11.17
C ILE A 124 -21.95 5.84 10.85
N LEU A 125 -21.68 4.54 10.99
CA LEU A 125 -20.37 3.99 10.62
C LEU A 125 -20.06 4.19 9.13
N LYS A 126 -21.07 4.05 8.25
CA LYS A 126 -20.89 4.35 6.82
C LYS A 126 -20.62 5.83 6.58
N ASP A 127 -21.32 6.71 7.29
CA ASP A 127 -21.10 8.16 7.20
C ASP A 127 -19.68 8.51 7.65
N VAL A 128 -19.24 7.97 8.79
CA VAL A 128 -17.88 8.15 9.32
C VAL A 128 -16.82 7.61 8.36
N GLU A 129 -17.05 6.45 7.74
CA GLU A 129 -16.15 5.89 6.72
C GLU A 129 -16.08 6.77 5.46
N SER A 130 -17.17 7.44 5.09
CA SER A 130 -17.19 8.35 3.94
C SER A 130 -16.51 9.70 4.22
N GLU A 131 -16.63 10.22 5.44
CA GLU A 131 -16.07 11.51 5.85
C GLU A 131 -14.61 11.38 6.28
N TYR A 132 -14.23 10.21 6.78
CA TYR A 132 -12.89 9.90 7.26
C TYR A 132 -12.36 8.59 6.65
N PRO A 133 -11.84 8.63 5.41
CA PRO A 133 -11.26 7.46 4.73
C PRO A 133 -9.98 6.91 5.40
#